data_AF-A0A6L8GCW1-F1
#
_entry.id   AF-A0A6L8GCW1-F1
#
_cell.length_a   1.000
_cell.length_b   1.000
_cell.length_c   1.000
_cell.angle_alpha   90.00
_cell.angle_beta   90.00
_cell.angle_gamma   90.00
#
_symmetry.space_group_name_H-M   'P 1'
#
loop_
_entity.id
_entity.type
_entity.pdbx_description
1 polymer ?
#
loop_
_entity_poly.entity_id
_entity_poly.type
_entity_poly.pdbx_seq_one_letter_code
_entity_poly.pdbx_strand_id
1 'polypeptide(L)'
;MSSSNEAGAVPHGKKRAMIHTGVFAALIALAGPALAVPAFFIEAVPFWISGLPLLAGIWVRTPRARVAAMAGWLAVPAAVSAIGLVGIGHAPVLVWPWAVAAVLALAAVASVIGISLATFALTLVPWFPASPLVALADVLPGYGVGALCIVVLALAWVELLPGYRGQALVAVLGVVVAVIAVDW
;
A
#
# COMPACT_ATOMS: atom_id res chain seq x y z
N MET A 1 -18.65 60.28 -11.65
CA MET A 1 -18.86 58.82 -11.50
C MET A 1 -18.71 58.18 -12.87
N SER A 2 -17.53 57.66 -13.18
CA SER A 2 -17.30 56.77 -14.32
C SER A 2 -16.21 55.79 -13.88
N SER A 3 -16.62 54.59 -13.47
CA SER A 3 -15.73 53.51 -13.08
C SER A 3 -15.42 52.66 -14.30
N SER A 4 -14.27 52.88 -14.91
CA SER A 4 -13.68 51.98 -15.89
C SER A 4 -13.15 50.73 -15.17
N ASN A 5 -13.88 49.62 -15.30
CA ASN A 5 -13.48 48.29 -14.88
C ASN A 5 -12.40 47.76 -15.83
N GLU A 6 -11.13 47.95 -15.47
CA GLU A 6 -10.01 47.30 -16.15
C GLU A 6 -9.71 45.93 -15.52
N ALA A 7 -10.05 44.90 -16.29
CA ALA A 7 -9.22 43.73 -16.59
C ALA A 7 -8.28 43.21 -15.48
N GLY A 8 -8.82 42.46 -14.52
CA GLY A 8 -8.07 41.46 -13.76
C GLY A 8 -8.02 40.14 -14.52
N ALA A 9 -7.12 40.01 -15.50
CA ALA A 9 -6.87 38.75 -16.19
C ALA A 9 -6.37 37.70 -15.17
N VAL A 10 -7.19 36.68 -14.90
CA VAL A 10 -6.83 35.54 -14.05
C VAL A 10 -5.73 34.74 -14.76
N PRO A 11 -4.53 34.58 -14.18
CA PRO A 11 -3.45 33.89 -14.85
C PRO A 11 -3.78 32.41 -15.04
N HIS A 12 -3.51 31.97 -16.27
CA HIS A 12 -3.64 30.63 -16.78
C HIS A 12 -3.32 29.53 -15.77
N GLY A 13 -4.28 28.62 -15.63
CA GLY A 13 -4.15 27.41 -14.85
C GLY A 13 -2.86 26.68 -15.16
N LYS A 14 -2.05 26.46 -14.12
CA LYS A 14 -1.06 25.37 -14.10
C LYS A 14 -1.77 24.12 -14.55
N LYS A 15 -1.51 23.67 -15.79
CA LYS A 15 -1.78 22.30 -16.21
C LYS A 15 -0.98 21.40 -15.27
N ARG A 16 -1.58 21.02 -14.14
CA ARG A 16 -1.08 19.92 -13.31
C ARG A 16 -0.92 18.76 -14.28
N ALA A 17 0.32 18.29 -14.43
CA ALA A 17 0.60 17.07 -15.15
C ALA A 17 -0.30 15.99 -14.53
N MET A 18 -1.42 15.72 -15.21
CA MET A 18 -2.39 14.75 -14.78
C MET A 18 -1.75 13.41 -15.12
N ILE A 19 -0.97 12.88 -14.16
CA ILE A 19 -0.41 11.54 -14.28
C ILE A 19 -1.58 10.64 -14.68
N HIS A 20 -1.49 10.06 -15.89
CA HIS A 20 -2.53 9.17 -16.38
C HIS A 20 -2.72 8.06 -15.36
N THR A 21 -3.87 8.07 -14.69
CA THR A 21 -4.15 7.21 -13.53
C THR A 21 -3.92 5.73 -13.85
N GLY A 22 -4.11 5.33 -15.12
CA GLY A 22 -3.81 3.98 -15.59
C GLY A 22 -2.31 3.65 -15.61
N VAL A 23 -1.47 4.55 -16.09
CA VAL A 23 0.00 4.36 -16.13
C VAL A 23 0.54 4.25 -14.70
N PHE A 24 0.07 5.12 -13.80
CA PHE A 24 0.46 5.07 -12.40
C PHE A 24 0.03 3.76 -11.71
N ALA A 25 -1.20 3.32 -11.94
CA ALA A 25 -1.69 2.05 -11.41
C ALA A 25 -0.86 0.87 -11.95
N ALA A 26 -0.52 0.85 -13.24
CA ALA A 26 0.34 -0.18 -13.81
C ALA A 26 1.74 -0.18 -13.20
N LEU A 27 2.36 1.01 -13.03
CA LEU A 27 3.66 1.15 -12.39
C LEU A 27 3.66 0.63 -10.95
N ILE A 28 2.64 0.98 -10.17
CA ILE A 28 2.48 0.48 -8.81
C ILE A 28 2.27 -1.04 -8.78
N ALA A 29 1.44 -1.58 -9.68
CA ALA A 29 1.17 -3.00 -9.75
C ALA A 29 2.43 -3.82 -10.05
N LEU A 30 3.34 -3.27 -10.87
CA LEU A 30 4.64 -3.88 -11.18
C LEU A 30 5.68 -3.64 -10.08
N ALA A 31 5.67 -2.47 -9.45
CA ALA A 31 6.56 -2.16 -8.33
C ALA A 31 6.27 -3.04 -7.10
N GLY A 32 5.02 -3.45 -6.90
CA GLY A 32 4.61 -4.41 -5.86
C GLY A 32 5.49 -5.66 -5.81
N PRO A 33 5.43 -6.54 -6.82
CA PRO A 33 6.25 -7.74 -6.87
C PRO A 33 7.74 -7.42 -6.96
N ALA A 34 8.14 -6.40 -7.72
CA ALA A 34 9.55 -6.04 -7.89
C ALA A 34 10.24 -5.66 -6.57
N LEU A 35 9.51 -5.08 -5.62
CA LEU A 35 10.01 -4.73 -4.29
C LEU A 35 9.74 -5.84 -3.26
N ALA A 36 8.62 -6.55 -3.38
CA ALA A 36 8.29 -7.64 -2.46
C ALA A 36 9.22 -8.86 -2.66
N VAL A 37 9.49 -9.29 -3.89
CA VAL A 37 10.37 -10.45 -4.14
C VAL A 37 11.74 -10.33 -3.43
N PRO A 38 12.55 -9.28 -3.66
CA PRO A 38 13.83 -9.17 -2.98
C PRO A 38 13.67 -9.06 -1.45
N ALA A 39 12.65 -8.35 -0.95
CA ALA A 39 12.37 -8.25 0.48
C ALA A 39 12.02 -9.59 1.14
N PHE A 40 11.32 -10.49 0.44
CA PHE A 40 10.95 -11.81 0.97
C PHE A 40 12.11 -12.82 0.93
N PHE A 41 13.07 -12.67 0.02
CA PHE A 41 14.05 -13.72 -0.29
C PHE A 41 15.52 -13.31 -0.11
N ILE A 42 15.83 -12.04 0.10
CA ILE A 42 17.19 -11.54 0.30
C ILE A 42 17.28 -10.92 1.69
N GLU A 43 18.01 -11.58 2.60
CA GLU A 43 18.15 -11.16 4.01
C GLU A 43 18.66 -9.71 4.17
N ALA A 44 19.51 -9.25 3.24
CA ALA A 44 20.05 -7.90 3.25
C ALA A 44 19.04 -6.80 2.85
N VAL A 45 17.87 -7.18 2.33
CA VAL A 45 16.84 -6.23 1.88
C VAL A 45 15.81 -6.07 2.98
N PRO A 46 15.68 -4.87 3.60
CA PRO A 46 14.69 -4.64 4.64
C PRO A 46 13.26 -4.91 4.15
N PHE A 47 12.47 -5.59 4.97
CA PHE A 47 11.15 -6.06 4.58
C PHE A 47 10.16 -4.90 4.39
N TRP A 48 10.38 -3.77 5.06
CA TRP A 48 9.58 -2.55 4.93
C TRP A 48 9.57 -1.97 3.51
N ILE A 49 10.61 -2.23 2.69
CA ILE A 49 10.69 -1.78 1.30
C ILE A 49 9.52 -2.35 0.48
N SER A 50 9.05 -3.56 0.82
CA SER A 50 7.88 -4.15 0.18
C SER A 50 6.60 -3.32 0.38
N GLY A 51 6.51 -2.51 1.44
CA GLY A 51 5.35 -1.67 1.76
C GLY A 51 5.25 -0.38 0.94
N LEU A 52 6.30 0.04 0.23
CA LEU A 52 6.33 1.31 -0.52
C LEU A 52 5.19 1.46 -1.55
N PRO A 53 4.84 0.44 -2.35
CA PRO A 53 3.73 0.52 -3.30
C PRO A 53 2.37 0.74 -2.61
N LEU A 54 2.19 0.20 -1.40
CA LEU A 54 0.97 0.41 -0.60
C LEU A 54 0.86 1.85 -0.12
N LEU A 55 1.96 2.44 0.35
CA LEU A 55 2.02 3.87 0.73
C LEU A 55 1.71 4.77 -0.47
N ALA A 56 2.25 4.45 -1.65
CA ALA A 56 1.94 5.17 -2.89
C ALA A 56 0.44 5.05 -3.27
N GLY A 57 -0.17 3.89 -3.04
CA GLY A 57 -1.62 3.68 -3.20
C GLY A 57 -2.47 4.52 -2.25
N ILE A 58 -2.04 4.65 -0.98
CA ILE A 58 -2.70 5.51 0.03
C ILE A 58 -2.66 6.98 -0.40
N TRP A 59 -1.52 7.40 -0.98
CA TRP A 59 -1.28 8.77 -1.44
C TRP A 59 -2.19 9.19 -2.60
N VAL A 60 -2.30 8.36 -3.65
CA VAL A 60 -2.94 8.75 -4.92
C VAL A 60 -4.47 8.66 -4.92
N ARG A 61 -5.08 8.04 -3.90
CA ARG A 61 -6.54 8.06 -3.61
C ARG A 61 -7.46 7.39 -4.63
N THR A 62 -7.00 7.14 -5.86
CA THR A 62 -7.86 6.54 -6.87
C THR A 62 -8.11 5.06 -6.56
N PRO A 63 -9.35 4.55 -6.70
CA PRO A 63 -9.66 3.15 -6.46
C PRO A 63 -8.74 2.21 -7.26
N ARG A 64 -8.44 2.58 -8.51
CA ARG A 64 -7.53 1.82 -9.39
C ARG A 64 -6.12 1.71 -8.82
N ALA A 65 -5.55 2.81 -8.34
CA ALA A 65 -4.21 2.78 -7.73
C ALA A 65 -4.19 1.95 -6.44
N ARG A 66 -5.29 1.97 -5.67
CA ARG A 66 -5.40 1.15 -4.45
C ARG A 66 -5.46 -0.34 -4.73
N VAL A 67 -6.31 -0.73 -5.70
CA VAL A 67 -6.39 -2.12 -6.18
C VAL A 67 -5.04 -2.56 -6.72
N ALA A 68 -4.40 -1.73 -7.55
CA ALA A 68 -3.10 -2.04 -8.13
C ALA A 68 -2.00 -2.22 -7.05
N ALA A 69 -1.96 -1.34 -6.06
CA ALA A 69 -1.01 -1.43 -4.95
C ALA A 69 -1.20 -2.72 -4.16
N MET A 70 -2.46 -3.00 -3.77
CA MET A 70 -2.78 -4.18 -2.98
C MET A 70 -2.54 -5.47 -3.78
N ALA A 71 -2.98 -5.52 -5.04
CA ALA A 71 -2.78 -6.69 -5.90
C ALA A 71 -1.30 -6.97 -6.15
N GLY A 72 -0.51 -5.92 -6.46
CA GLY A 72 0.92 -6.04 -6.68
C GLY A 72 1.65 -6.57 -5.44
N TRP A 73 1.29 -6.08 -4.25
CA TRP A 73 1.87 -6.56 -3.00
C TRP A 73 1.48 -8.02 -2.70
N LEU A 74 0.19 -8.35 -2.81
CA LEU A 74 -0.33 -9.70 -2.53
C LEU A 74 0.12 -10.77 -3.55
N ALA A 75 0.56 -10.38 -4.74
CA ALA A 75 0.96 -11.32 -5.78
C ALA A 75 2.10 -12.24 -5.34
N VAL A 76 3.10 -11.72 -4.60
CA VAL A 76 4.25 -12.51 -4.14
C VAL A 76 3.83 -13.58 -3.12
N PRO A 77 3.19 -13.24 -1.98
CA PRO A 77 2.76 -14.27 -1.02
C PRO A 77 1.72 -15.24 -1.59
N ALA A 78 0.86 -14.78 -2.51
CA ALA A 78 -0.05 -15.67 -3.23
C ALA A 78 0.70 -16.66 -4.14
N ALA A 79 1.73 -16.21 -4.85
CA ALA A 79 2.57 -17.07 -5.69
C ALA A 79 3.34 -18.09 -4.84
N VAL A 80 3.92 -17.68 -3.71
CA VAL A 80 4.62 -18.60 -2.78
C VAL A 80 3.66 -19.66 -2.24
N SER A 81 2.46 -19.24 -1.82
CA SER A 81 1.43 -20.15 -1.34
C SER A 81 0.95 -21.12 -2.43
N ALA A 82 0.77 -20.63 -3.65
CA ALA A 82 0.40 -21.45 -4.82
C ALA A 82 1.47 -22.50 -5.15
N ILE A 83 2.76 -22.11 -5.13
CA ILE A 83 3.88 -23.04 -5.32
C ILE A 83 3.87 -24.12 -4.23
N GLY A 84 3.67 -23.75 -2.97
CA GLY A 84 3.55 -24.70 -1.86
C GLY A 84 2.41 -25.71 -2.04
N LEU A 85 1.21 -25.23 -2.41
CA LEU A 85 0.05 -26.09 -2.68
C LEU A 85 0.29 -27.06 -3.85
N VAL A 86 0.92 -26.59 -4.92
CA VAL A 86 1.32 -27.46 -6.05
C VAL A 86 2.34 -28.50 -5.59
N GLY A 87 3.31 -28.11 -4.75
CA GLY A 87 4.34 -29.01 -4.21
C GLY A 87 3.78 -30.16 -3.37
N ILE A 88 2.65 -29.97 -2.69
CA ILE A 88 1.97 -31.03 -1.92
C ILE A 88 0.95 -31.83 -2.73
N GLY A 89 0.92 -31.66 -4.06
CA GLY A 89 0.15 -32.49 -4.99
C GLY A 89 -1.19 -31.90 -5.46
N HIS A 90 -1.50 -30.64 -5.16
CA HIS A 90 -2.70 -30.00 -5.74
C HIS A 90 -2.52 -29.67 -7.23
N ALA A 91 -3.58 -29.81 -8.01
CA ALA A 91 -3.57 -29.59 -9.46
C ALA A 91 -3.24 -28.12 -9.82
N PRO A 92 -2.15 -27.84 -10.58
CA PRO A 92 -1.74 -26.48 -10.91
C PRO A 92 -2.81 -25.67 -11.65
N VAL A 93 -3.60 -26.34 -12.51
CA VAL A 93 -4.67 -25.73 -13.29
C VAL A 93 -5.79 -25.15 -12.42
N LEU A 94 -5.96 -25.65 -11.19
CA LEU A 94 -6.92 -25.11 -10.23
C LEU A 94 -6.25 -24.09 -9.31
N VAL A 95 -5.05 -24.39 -8.82
CA VAL A 95 -4.36 -23.55 -7.83
C VAL A 95 -4.08 -22.14 -8.37
N TRP A 96 -3.51 -22.01 -9.57
CA TRP A 96 -3.12 -20.70 -10.10
C TRP A 96 -4.29 -19.75 -10.37
N PRO A 97 -5.38 -20.18 -11.04
CA PRO A 97 -6.56 -19.31 -11.22
C PRO A 97 -7.19 -18.89 -9.90
N TRP A 98 -7.26 -19.79 -8.91
CA TRP A 98 -7.80 -19.45 -7.59
C TRP A 98 -6.91 -18.48 -6.82
N ALA A 99 -5.58 -18.60 -6.94
CA ALA A 99 -4.64 -17.63 -6.35
C ALA A 99 -4.83 -16.23 -6.95
N VAL A 100 -4.95 -16.13 -8.28
CA VAL A 100 -5.22 -14.85 -8.97
C VAL A 100 -6.57 -14.28 -8.54
N ALA A 101 -7.62 -15.10 -8.49
CA ALA A 101 -8.95 -14.68 -8.05
C ALA A 101 -8.93 -14.16 -6.60
N ALA A 102 -8.22 -14.84 -5.70
CA ALA A 102 -8.06 -14.42 -4.31
C ALA A 102 -7.34 -13.06 -4.21
N VAL A 103 -6.23 -12.87 -4.93
CA VAL A 103 -5.50 -11.59 -4.97
C VAL A 103 -6.41 -10.46 -5.44
N LEU A 104 -7.14 -10.66 -6.54
CA LEU A 104 -8.03 -9.65 -7.08
C LEU A 104 -9.22 -9.34 -6.15
N ALA A 105 -9.81 -10.37 -5.53
CA ALA A 105 -10.90 -10.20 -4.59
C ALA A 105 -10.46 -9.39 -3.36
N LEU A 106 -9.31 -9.73 -2.77
CA LEU A 106 -8.76 -9.00 -1.63
C LEU A 106 -8.34 -7.58 -2.00
N ALA A 107 -7.74 -7.39 -3.19
CA ALA A 107 -7.39 -6.07 -3.68
C ALA A 107 -8.63 -5.19 -3.93
N ALA A 108 -9.73 -5.78 -4.39
CA ALA A 108 -10.99 -5.06 -4.58
C ALA A 108 -11.56 -4.52 -3.26
N VAL A 109 -11.40 -5.26 -2.15
CA VAL A 109 -11.80 -4.78 -0.81
C VAL A 109 -11.09 -3.46 -0.46
N ALA A 110 -9.78 -3.34 -0.76
CA ALA A 110 -9.01 -2.13 -0.50
C ALA A 110 -9.51 -0.89 -1.29
N SER A 111 -10.23 -1.10 -2.40
CA SER A 111 -10.85 0.00 -3.14
C SER A 111 -12.03 0.63 -2.40
N VAL A 112 -12.73 -0.16 -1.59
CA VAL A 112 -13.94 0.23 -0.84
C VAL A 112 -13.57 0.84 0.51
N ILE A 113 -12.81 0.09 1.31
CA ILE A 113 -12.54 0.47 2.71
C ILE A 113 -11.17 1.14 2.91
N GLY A 114 -10.35 1.23 1.86
CA GLY A 114 -8.98 1.76 1.94
C GLY A 114 -7.94 0.68 2.17
N ILE A 115 -6.68 1.00 1.86
CA ILE A 115 -5.56 0.05 1.98
C ILE A 115 -5.29 -0.25 3.44
N SER A 116 -5.32 0.77 4.31
CA SER A 116 -4.94 0.64 5.73
C SER A 116 -5.90 -0.32 6.45
N LEU A 117 -7.21 -0.14 6.25
CA LEU A 117 -8.22 -0.98 6.90
C LEU A 117 -8.26 -2.40 6.31
N ALA A 118 -8.11 -2.54 4.99
CA ALA A 118 -8.02 -3.86 4.36
C ALA A 118 -6.80 -4.65 4.87
N THR A 119 -5.66 -3.98 4.96
CA THR A 119 -4.41 -4.54 5.49
C THR A 119 -4.56 -4.97 6.96
N PHE A 120 -5.22 -4.16 7.78
CA PHE A 120 -5.53 -4.51 9.17
C PHE A 120 -6.44 -5.74 9.27
N ALA A 121 -7.54 -5.77 8.50
CA ALA A 121 -8.46 -6.89 8.49
C ALA A 121 -7.73 -8.19 8.11
N LEU A 122 -6.84 -8.16 7.12
CA LEU A 122 -6.00 -9.30 6.74
C LEU A 122 -5.04 -9.75 7.86
N THR A 123 -4.64 -8.85 8.75
CA THR A 123 -3.79 -9.17 9.91
C THR A 123 -4.56 -9.89 11.01
N LEU A 124 -5.87 -9.60 11.12
CA LEU A 124 -6.75 -10.24 12.10
C LEU A 124 -7.20 -11.64 11.65
N VAL A 125 -7.00 -12.00 10.38
CA VAL A 125 -7.30 -13.35 9.88
C VAL A 125 -6.19 -14.28 10.36
N PRO A 126 -6.45 -15.17 11.35
CA PRO A 126 -5.49 -16.18 11.71
C PRO A 126 -5.20 -17.02 10.45
N TRP A 127 -3.95 -17.42 10.26
CA TRP A 127 -3.48 -18.20 9.10
C TRP A 127 -3.29 -17.44 7.79
N PHE A 128 -3.45 -16.11 7.73
CA PHE A 128 -3.08 -15.35 6.53
C PHE A 128 -1.56 -15.17 6.48
N PRO A 129 -0.83 -15.80 5.53
CA PRO A 129 0.63 -15.92 5.59
C PRO A 129 1.38 -14.63 5.27
N ALA A 130 0.68 -13.54 4.95
CA ALA A 130 1.31 -12.28 4.55
C ALA A 130 0.40 -11.10 4.87
N SER A 131 0.36 -10.68 6.12
CA SER A 131 -0.18 -9.35 6.40
C SER A 131 0.77 -8.28 5.85
N PRO A 132 0.27 -7.28 5.09
CA PRO A 132 1.09 -6.15 4.69
C PRO A 132 1.60 -5.29 5.86
N LEU A 133 1.12 -5.53 7.08
CA LEU A 133 1.68 -4.93 8.30
C LEU A 133 2.96 -5.61 8.79
N VAL A 134 3.29 -6.82 8.33
CA VAL A 134 4.56 -7.46 8.69
C VAL A 134 5.74 -6.61 8.18
N ALA A 135 5.59 -5.97 7.01
CA ALA A 135 6.54 -4.99 6.50
C ALA A 135 6.72 -3.78 7.44
N LEU A 136 5.67 -3.39 8.17
CA LEU A 136 5.74 -2.33 9.18
C LEU A 136 6.27 -2.83 10.53
N ALA A 137 6.12 -4.12 10.83
CA ALA A 137 6.66 -4.76 12.03
C ALA A 137 8.19 -4.81 12.01
N ASP A 138 8.77 -5.01 10.82
CA ASP A 138 10.21 -4.95 10.57
C ASP A 138 10.82 -3.59 10.94
N VAL A 139 10.01 -2.53 10.95
CA VAL A 139 10.44 -1.17 11.30
C VAL A 139 10.45 -0.92 12.80
N LEU A 140 9.67 -1.69 13.57
CA LEU A 140 9.55 -1.58 15.03
C LEU A 140 9.82 -2.94 15.70
N PRO A 141 11.01 -3.54 15.49
CA PRO A 141 11.34 -4.83 16.07
C PRO A 141 11.39 -4.71 17.60
N GLY A 142 10.38 -5.25 18.29
CA GLY A 142 10.30 -5.24 19.76
C GLY A 142 8.98 -4.70 20.34
N TYR A 143 8.21 -3.93 19.57
CA TYR A 143 6.94 -3.35 20.05
C TYR A 143 5.70 -4.23 19.84
N GLY A 144 5.87 -5.37 19.16
CA GLY A 144 4.84 -6.40 18.98
C GLY A 144 3.58 -5.94 18.23
N VAL A 145 2.51 -6.72 18.36
CA VAL A 145 1.22 -6.51 17.65
C VAL A 145 0.56 -5.18 18.04
N GLY A 146 0.80 -4.67 19.25
CA GLY A 146 0.21 -3.43 19.75
C GLY A 146 0.64 -2.19 18.95
N ALA A 147 1.93 -2.06 18.62
CA ALA A 147 2.42 -0.96 17.79
C ALA A 147 1.88 -1.01 16.36
N LEU A 148 1.71 -2.21 15.80
CA LEU A 148 1.08 -2.39 14.49
C LEU A 148 -0.36 -1.86 14.47
N CYS A 149 -1.13 -2.11 15.52
CA CYS A 149 -2.48 -1.54 15.65
C CYS A 149 -2.45 -0.01 15.66
N ILE A 150 -1.50 0.62 16.36
CA ILE A 150 -1.38 2.08 16.41
C ILE A 150 -1.03 2.66 15.03
N VAL A 151 -0.06 2.06 14.34
CA VAL A 151 0.36 2.50 12.99
C VAL A 151 -0.78 2.35 11.99
N VAL A 152 -1.52 1.23 12.03
CA VAL A 152 -2.73 1.05 11.23
C VAL A 152 -3.74 2.14 11.50
N LEU A 153 -4.05 2.40 12.76
CA LEU A 153 -5.07 3.37 13.13
C LEU A 153 -4.64 4.77 12.69
N ALA A 154 -3.35 5.09 12.78
CA ALA A 154 -2.79 6.33 12.26
C ALA A 154 -2.89 6.41 10.72
N LEU A 155 -2.57 5.34 9.99
CA LEU A 155 -2.69 5.29 8.53
C LEU A 155 -4.15 5.27 8.05
N ALA A 156 -5.05 4.63 8.80
CA ALA A 156 -6.49 4.67 8.55
C ALA A 156 -7.02 6.09 8.79
N TRP A 157 -6.58 6.75 9.86
CA TRP A 157 -6.88 8.15 10.12
C TRP A 157 -6.37 9.08 9.00
N VAL A 158 -5.16 8.82 8.47
CA VAL A 158 -4.63 9.51 7.28
C VAL A 158 -5.53 9.29 6.07
N GLU A 159 -6.02 8.07 5.84
CA GLU A 159 -6.97 7.80 4.75
C GLU A 159 -8.30 8.54 4.94
N LEU A 160 -8.71 8.81 6.18
CA LEU A 160 -9.92 9.58 6.50
C LEU A 160 -9.75 11.10 6.39
N LEU A 161 -8.52 11.64 6.27
CA LEU A 161 -8.23 13.09 6.22
C LEU A 161 -7.74 13.58 4.84
N PRO A 162 -8.64 13.77 3.85
CA PRO A 162 -8.34 14.22 2.51
C PRO A 162 -7.37 15.38 2.35
N GLY A 163 -7.52 16.42 3.17
CA GLY A 163 -6.84 17.70 2.99
C GLY A 163 -5.40 17.71 3.52
N TYR A 164 -5.11 16.86 4.51
CA TYR A 164 -3.84 16.85 5.24
C TYR A 164 -3.03 15.57 5.03
N ARG A 165 -3.44 14.69 4.09
CA ARG A 165 -2.81 13.37 3.88
C ARG A 165 -1.29 13.45 3.75
N GLY A 166 -0.80 14.44 3.01
CA GLY A 166 0.64 14.57 2.81
C GLY A 166 1.40 14.86 4.09
N GLN A 167 0.89 15.80 4.87
CA GLN A 167 1.47 16.16 6.17
C GLN A 167 1.31 15.02 7.18
N ALA A 168 0.16 14.35 7.19
CA ALA A 168 -0.13 13.24 8.10
C ALA A 168 0.72 12.00 7.77
N LEU A 169 0.94 11.68 6.50
CA LEU A 169 1.77 10.56 6.07
C LEU A 169 3.26 10.84 6.33
N VAL A 170 3.70 12.09 6.13
CA VAL A 170 5.05 12.54 6.53
C VAL A 170 5.23 12.54 8.04
N ALA A 171 4.21 12.93 8.82
CA ALA A 171 4.26 12.88 10.27
C ALA A 171 4.36 11.44 10.79
N VAL A 172 3.56 10.52 10.23
CA VAL A 172 3.63 9.09 10.58
C VAL A 172 5.01 8.51 10.20
N LEU A 173 5.51 8.79 8.99
CA LEU A 173 6.87 8.38 8.60
C LEU A 173 7.94 9.00 9.49
N GLY A 174 7.81 10.27 9.87
CA GLY A 174 8.74 10.96 10.75
C GLY A 174 8.77 10.36 12.15
N VAL A 175 7.61 10.00 12.70
CA VAL A 175 7.52 9.27 13.98
C VAL A 175 8.19 7.90 13.85
N VAL A 176 7.91 7.16 12.78
CA VAL A 176 8.50 5.85 12.53
C VAL A 176 10.03 5.95 12.43
N VAL A 177 10.56 6.88 11.65
CA VAL A 177 12.01 7.12 11.53
C VAL A 177 12.63 7.55 12.85
N ALA A 178 11.95 8.42 13.61
CA ALA A 178 12.43 8.86 14.93
C ALA A 178 12.50 7.70 15.92
N VAL A 179 11.54 6.77 15.90
CA VAL A 179 11.57 5.58 16.77
C VAL A 179 12.72 4.65 16.37
N ILE A 180 12.90 4.36 15.07
CA ILE A 180 14.06 3.57 14.60
C ILE A 180 15.37 4.20 15.06
N ALA A 181 15.51 5.52 14.96
CA ALA A 181 16.75 6.22 15.29
C ALA A 181 17.08 6.27 16.79
N VAL A 182 16.11 5.95 17.67
CA VAL A 182 16.30 5.93 19.14
C VAL A 182 16.61 4.51 19.65
N ASP A 183 16.19 3.48 18.92
CA ASP A 183 16.45 2.06 19.25
C ASP A 183 17.75 1.50 18.61
N TRP A 184 18.50 2.32 17.86
CA TRP A 184 19.85 2.05 17.34
C TRP A 184 20.91 2.87 18.08
#